data_AF-A0A7X0MN05-F1
#
_entry.id   AF-A0A7X0MN05-F1
#
_cell.length_a   1.000
_cell.length_b   1.000
_cell.length_c   1.000
_cell.angle_alpha   90.00
_cell.angle_beta   90.00
_cell.angle_gamma   90.00
#
_symmetry.space_group_name_H-M   'P 1'
#
loop_
_entity.id
_entity.type
_entity.pdbx_description
1 polymer ?
#
loop_
_entity_poly.entity_id
_entity_poly.type
_entity_poly.pdbx_seq_one_letter_code
_entity_poly.pdbx_strand_id
1 'polypeptide(L)'
;MDIVHLYKSLIDQIVARAGSAELLHVHVGMAIYLATLLAVRQRRGGIVALQMVLAAELGNEVMDWLAASPQWSWSDTISDVVLTLLWPAAITAVNAWRRRRWRKTVVATARTTAIPVAASGRVPIATT
;
A
#
# COMPACT_ATOMS: atom_id res chain seq x y z
N MET A 1 -19.47 -15.91 23.01
CA MET A 1 -20.04 -14.61 22.63
C MET A 1 -19.46 -13.45 23.45
N ASP A 2 -18.97 -13.67 24.67
CA ASP A 2 -18.34 -12.59 25.48
C ASP A 2 -17.11 -11.94 24.84
N ILE A 3 -16.25 -12.69 24.15
CA ILE A 3 -15.02 -12.16 23.54
C ILE A 3 -15.31 -11.10 22.47
N VAL A 4 -16.41 -11.27 21.71
CA VAL A 4 -16.80 -10.37 20.62
C VAL A 4 -17.34 -9.05 21.19
N HIS A 5 -18.19 -9.13 22.21
CA HIS A 5 -18.69 -7.94 22.89
C HIS A 5 -17.59 -7.20 23.67
N LEU A 6 -16.63 -7.93 24.27
CA LEU A 6 -15.47 -7.32 24.91
C LEU A 6 -14.63 -6.54 23.89
N TYR A 7 -14.36 -7.14 22.73
CA TYR A 7 -13.65 -6.48 21.63
C TYR A 7 -14.36 -5.21 21.17
N LYS A 8 -15.68 -5.26 20.92
CA LYS A 8 -16.45 -4.09 20.51
C LYS A 8 -16.42 -2.98 21.57
N SER A 9 -16.61 -3.36 22.84
CA SER A 9 -16.56 -2.40 23.96
C SER A 9 -15.20 -1.70 24.11
N LEU A 10 -14.10 -2.38 23.75
CA LEU A 10 -12.77 -1.79 23.77
C LEU A 10 -12.59 -0.81 22.60
N ILE A 11 -13.05 -1.16 21.40
CA ILE A 11 -13.03 -0.25 20.24
C ILE A 11 -13.84 0.99 20.53
N ASP A 12 -15.07 0.85 21.04
CA ASP A 12 -15.95 1.99 21.35
C ASP A 12 -15.31 2.92 22.39
N GLN A 13 -14.60 2.38 23.38
CA GLN A 13 -13.83 3.18 24.35
C GLN A 13 -12.65 3.92 23.72
N ILE A 14 -11.98 3.32 22.74
CA ILE A 14 -10.89 3.99 22.01
C ILE A 14 -11.47 5.12 21.16
N VAL A 15 -12.57 4.87 20.45
CA VAL A 15 -13.28 5.87 19.63
C VAL A 15 -13.77 7.03 20.51
N ALA A 16 -14.39 6.74 21.65
CA ALA A 16 -14.88 7.75 22.59
C ALA A 16 -13.77 8.68 23.12
N ARG A 17 -12.53 8.18 23.21
CA ARG A 17 -11.36 8.96 23.65
C ARG A 17 -10.64 9.65 22.50
N ALA A 18 -10.70 9.09 21.29
CA ALA A 18 -10.05 9.62 20.09
C ALA A 18 -10.84 10.79 19.45
N GLY A 19 -12.14 10.91 19.77
CA GLY A 19 -12.98 12.04 19.36
C GLY A 19 -13.56 11.94 17.95
N SER A 20 -13.01 11.10 17.07
CA SER A 20 -13.57 10.77 15.76
C SER A 20 -13.18 9.34 15.36
N ALA A 21 -14.19 8.51 15.08
CA ALA A 21 -14.00 7.17 14.54
C ALA A 21 -13.28 7.22 13.19
N GLU A 22 -13.74 8.10 12.30
CA GLU A 22 -13.17 8.29 10.96
C GLU A 22 -11.66 8.57 10.98
N LEU A 23 -11.22 9.46 11.88
CA LEU A 23 -9.79 9.74 12.05
C LEU A 23 -9.04 8.51 12.57
N LEU A 24 -9.64 7.72 13.47
CA LEU A 24 -9.02 6.50 13.98
C LEU A 24 -8.78 5.49 12.86
N HIS A 25 -9.74 5.29 11.94
CA HIS A 25 -9.57 4.41 10.78
C HIS A 25 -8.36 4.81 9.92
N VAL A 26 -8.21 6.11 9.65
CA VAL A 26 -7.03 6.62 8.91
C VAL A 26 -5.72 6.34 9.65
N HIS A 27 -5.67 6.60 10.96
CA HIS A 27 -4.44 6.43 11.75
C HIS A 27 -4.08 4.95 11.94
N VAL A 28 -5.05 4.10 12.24
CA VAL A 28 -4.86 2.66 12.41
C VAL A 28 -4.44 2.01 11.10
N GLY A 29 -5.12 2.34 9.99
CA GLY A 29 -4.72 1.87 8.66
C GLY A 29 -3.28 2.24 8.31
N MET A 30 -2.87 3.48 8.62
CA MET A 30 -1.49 3.92 8.41
C MET A 30 -0.49 3.22 9.34
N ALA A 31 -0.84 3.01 10.61
CA ALA A 31 0.03 2.35 11.58
C ALA A 31 0.30 0.90 11.16
N ILE A 32 -0.73 0.15 10.77
CA ILE A 32 -0.61 -1.22 10.25
C ILE A 32 0.23 -1.25 8.98
N TYR A 33 0.01 -0.30 8.07
CA TYR A 33 0.79 -0.19 6.83
C TYR A 33 2.28 0.00 7.11
N LEU A 34 2.64 0.96 7.97
CA LEU A 34 4.02 1.26 8.32
C LEU A 34 4.69 0.12 9.10
N ALA A 35 3.97 -0.50 10.04
CA ALA A 35 4.46 -1.66 10.77
C ALA A 35 4.76 -2.84 9.83
N THR A 36 3.87 -3.08 8.85
CA THR A 36 4.09 -4.14 7.85
C THR A 36 5.27 -3.81 6.94
N LEU A 37 5.43 -2.56 6.53
CA LEU A 37 6.60 -2.13 5.76
C LEU A 37 7.92 -2.33 6.53
N LEU A 38 7.91 -2.05 7.84
CA LEU A 38 9.07 -2.25 8.71
C LEU A 38 9.42 -3.74 8.84
N ALA A 39 8.40 -4.60 8.99
CA ALA A 39 8.57 -6.05 9.10
C ALA A 39 9.00 -6.69 7.77
N VAL A 40 8.43 -6.24 6.64
CA VAL A 40 8.62 -6.84 5.32
C VAL A 40 9.73 -6.11 4.56
N ARG A 41 10.97 -6.60 4.68
CA ARG A 41 12.15 -6.06 3.96
C ARG A 41 12.20 -6.42 2.46
N GLN A 42 11.10 -6.80 1.84
CA GLN A 42 11.06 -7.25 0.45
C GLN A 42 10.87 -6.10 -0.54
N ARG A 43 11.35 -6.28 -1.78
CA ARG A 43 11.17 -5.34 -2.90
C ARG A 43 9.69 -5.04 -3.23
N ARG A 44 8.76 -5.91 -2.79
CA ARG A 44 7.31 -5.75 -2.91
C ARG A 44 6.61 -5.39 -1.60
N GLY A 45 7.35 -4.96 -0.57
CA GLY A 45 6.82 -4.68 0.77
C GLY A 45 5.57 -3.79 0.80
N GLY A 46 5.48 -2.78 -0.09
CA GLY A 46 4.28 -1.94 -0.19
C GLY A 46 3.00 -2.66 -0.62
N ILE A 47 3.10 -3.70 -1.45
CA ILE A 47 1.92 -4.51 -1.84
C ILE A 47 1.51 -5.41 -0.67
N VAL A 48 2.48 -6.02 0.01
CA VAL A 48 2.21 -6.85 1.19
C VAL A 48 1.59 -6.01 2.31
N ALA A 49 2.12 -4.82 2.56
CA ALA A 49 1.56 -3.87 3.52
C ALA A 49 0.11 -3.49 3.18
N LEU A 50 -0.22 -3.26 1.91
CA LEU A 50 -1.60 -3.06 1.48
C LEU A 50 -2.51 -4.25 1.74
N GLN A 51 -2.04 -5.46 1.45
CA GLN A 51 -2.81 -6.69 1.70
C GLN A 51 -3.09 -6.88 3.19
N MET A 52 -2.13 -6.55 4.06
CA MET A 52 -2.31 -6.66 5.51
C MET A 52 -3.30 -5.63 6.05
N VAL A 53 -3.26 -4.39 5.56
CA VAL A 53 -4.27 -3.37 5.94
C VAL A 53 -5.66 -3.79 5.49
N LEU A 54 -5.80 -4.28 4.25
CA LEU A 54 -7.08 -4.79 3.74
C LEU A 54 -7.59 -5.98 4.56
N ALA A 55 -6.71 -6.91 4.93
CA ALA A 55 -7.09 -8.06 5.76
C ALA A 55 -7.52 -7.64 7.17
N ALA A 56 -6.85 -6.64 7.76
CA ALA A 56 -7.23 -6.11 9.07
C ALA A 56 -8.60 -5.43 9.04
N GLU A 57 -8.88 -4.63 8.01
CA GLU A 57 -10.18 -3.97 7.83
C GLU A 57 -11.31 -4.97 7.62
N LEU A 58 -11.11 -5.97 6.75
CA LEU A 58 -12.09 -7.04 6.55
C LEU A 58 -12.32 -7.85 7.83
N GLY A 59 -11.26 -8.09 8.62
CA GLY A 59 -11.39 -8.75 9.92
C GLY A 59 -12.21 -7.93 10.92
N ASN A 60 -12.03 -6.61 10.93
CA ASN A 60 -12.80 -5.69 11.77
C ASN A 60 -14.29 -5.73 11.41
N GLU A 61 -14.62 -5.66 10.12
CA GLU A 61 -15.99 -5.76 9.61
C GLU A 61 -16.67 -7.10 9.94
N VAL A 62 -15.93 -8.21 9.81
CA VAL A 62 -16.46 -9.53 10.19
C VAL A 62 -16.78 -9.59 11.68
N MET A 63 -15.96 -8.96 12.53
CA MET A 63 -16.23 -8.90 13.97
C MET A 63 -17.46 -8.06 14.30
N ASP A 64 -17.65 -6.94 13.59
CA ASP A 64 -18.83 -6.08 13.75
C ASP A 64 -20.11 -6.77 13.28
N TRP A 65 -20.04 -7.54 12.18
CA TRP A 65 -21.14 -8.38 11.70
C TRP A 65 -21.48 -9.50 12.69
N LEU A 66 -20.48 -10.21 13.22
CA LEU A 66 -20.67 -11.28 14.21
C LEU A 66 -21.20 -10.77 15.55
N ALA A 67 -20.94 -9.51 15.91
CA ALA A 67 -21.47 -8.87 17.11
C ALA A 67 -22.97 -8.57 17.04
N ALA A 68 -23.63 -8.81 15.89
CA ALA A 68 -25.04 -8.51 15.64
C ALA A 68 -25.42 -7.05 16.00
N SER A 69 -24.50 -6.11 15.75
CA SER A 69 -24.67 -4.72 16.13
C SER A 69 -25.80 -4.06 15.30
N PRO A 70 -26.80 -3.42 15.93
CA PRO A 70 -27.90 -2.74 15.23
C PRO A 70 -27.47 -1.55 14.35
N GLN A 71 -26.21 -1.14 14.43
CA GLN A 71 -25.62 0.03 13.76
C GLN A 71 -24.86 -0.35 12.48
N TRP A 72 -24.79 -1.63 12.13
CA TRP A 72 -24.07 -2.07 10.93
C TRP A 72 -24.80 -1.57 9.68
N SER A 73 -24.15 -0.65 8.96
CA SER A 73 -24.64 -0.12 7.70
C SER A 73 -23.57 -0.28 6.62
N TRP A 74 -23.97 -0.70 5.42
CA TRP A 74 -23.07 -0.80 4.28
C TRP A 74 -22.40 0.54 3.94
N SER A 75 -23.03 1.66 4.29
CA SER A 75 -22.48 3.00 4.08
C SER A 75 -21.27 3.25 5.00
N ASP A 76 -21.38 2.89 6.27
CA ASP A 76 -20.32 3.09 7.24
C ASP A 76 -19.14 2.16 6.94
N THR A 77 -19.41 0.88 6.63
CA THR A 77 -18.39 -0.08 6.20
C THR A 77 -17.60 0.40 4.99
N ILE A 78 -18.27 0.96 3.98
CA ILE A 78 -17.58 1.47 2.79
C ILE A 78 -16.73 2.69 3.15
N SER A 79 -17.24 3.58 4.02
CA SER A 79 -16.51 4.75 4.49
C SER A 79 -15.24 4.34 5.24
N ASP A 80 -15.35 3.39 6.16
CA ASP A 80 -14.24 2.87 6.96
C ASP A 80 -13.18 2.22 6.07
N VAL A 81 -13.60 1.36 5.14
CA VAL A 81 -12.70 0.74 4.15
C VAL A 81 -11.96 1.81 3.31
N VAL A 82 -12.64 2.86 2.87
CA VAL A 82 -12.03 3.95 2.12
C VAL A 82 -11.04 4.71 3.00
N LEU A 83 -11.42 5.10 4.21
CA LEU A 83 -10.57 5.84 5.14
C LEU A 83 -9.31 5.06 5.52
N THR A 84 -9.44 3.76 5.76
CA THR A 84 -8.32 2.88 6.14
C THR A 84 -7.36 2.62 4.96
N LEU A 85 -7.87 2.48 3.73
CA LEU A 85 -7.05 2.08 2.57
C LEU A 85 -6.56 3.22 1.68
N LEU A 86 -7.22 4.38 1.67
CA LEU A 86 -6.94 5.46 0.71
C LEU A 86 -5.46 5.86 0.69
N TRP A 87 -4.91 6.19 1.86
CA TRP A 87 -3.53 6.66 1.97
C TRP A 87 -2.49 5.54 1.78
N PRO A 88 -2.63 4.36 2.39
CA PRO A 88 -1.79 3.20 2.06
C PRO A 88 -1.73 2.88 0.55
N ALA A 89 -2.87 2.99 -0.13
CA ALA A 89 -2.98 2.75 -1.57
C ALA A 89 -2.23 3.83 -2.36
N ALA A 90 -2.46 5.11 -2.03
CA ALA A 90 -1.78 6.24 -2.65
C ALA A 90 -0.25 6.14 -2.51
N ILE A 91 0.25 5.85 -1.30
CA ILE A 91 1.70 5.71 -1.04
C ILE A 91 2.29 4.56 -1.86
N THR A 92 1.61 3.41 -1.90
CA THR A 92 2.06 2.26 -2.67
C THR A 92 2.07 2.55 -4.17
N ALA A 93 1.05 3.25 -4.68
CA ALA A 93 0.95 3.65 -6.08
C ALA A 93 2.07 4.62 -6.47
N VAL A 94 2.32 5.66 -5.67
CA VAL A 94 3.41 6.62 -5.89
C VAL A 94 4.76 5.91 -5.88
N ASN A 95 5.00 5.01 -4.93
CA ASN A 95 6.23 4.22 -4.87
C ASN A 95 6.40 3.30 -6.08
N ALA A 96 5.33 2.64 -6.52
CA ALA A 96 5.34 1.82 -7.73
C ALA A 96 5.63 2.66 -8.98
N TRP A 97 5.03 3.83 -9.09
CA TRP A 97 5.23 4.76 -10.21
C TRP A 97 6.65 5.30 -10.25
N ARG A 98 7.19 5.77 -9.11
CA ARG A 98 8.59 6.19 -8.99
C ARG A 98 9.51 5.06 -9.45
N ARG A 99 9.36 3.84 -8.92
CA ARG A 99 10.17 2.68 -9.34
C ARG A 99 10.08 2.40 -10.85
N ARG A 100 8.90 2.50 -11.45
CA ARG A 100 8.72 2.32 -12.90
C ARG A 100 9.46 3.39 -13.70
N ARG A 101 9.41 4.66 -13.27
CA ARG A 101 10.15 5.76 -13.91
C ARG A 101 11.67 5.57 -13.83
N TRP A 102 12.20 5.26 -12.66
CA TRP A 102 13.64 5.00 -12.47
C TRP A 102 14.13 3.82 -13.32
N ARG A 103 13.34 2.75 -13.48
CA ARG A 103 13.71 1.63 -14.36
C ARG A 103 13.77 2.04 -15.82
N LYS A 104 12.84 2.87 -16.29
CA LYS A 104 12.83 3.36 -17.67
C LYS A 104 14.04 4.24 -17.96
N THR A 105 14.41 5.14 -17.04
CA THR A 105 15.58 6.00 -17.21
C THR A 105 16.88 5.19 -17.21
N VAL A 106 17.07 4.30 -16.23
CA VAL A 106 18.29 3.44 -16.17
C VAL A 106 18.44 2.57 -17.41
N VAL A 107 17.36 1.95 -17.90
CA VAL A 107 17.41 1.13 -19.12
C VAL A 107 17.67 1.97 -20.37
N ALA A 108 17.10 3.18 -20.46
CA ALA A 108 17.36 4.09 -21.58
C ALA A 108 18.82 4.54 -21.60
N THR A 109 19.37 4.96 -20.45
CA THR A 109 20.80 5.31 -20.32
C THR A 109 21.71 4.15 -20.69
N ALA A 110 21.43 2.93 -20.17
CA ALA A 110 22.22 1.74 -20.48
C ALA A 110 22.21 1.40 -21.98
N ARG A 111 21.07 1.56 -22.67
CA ARG A 111 20.96 1.36 -24.13
C ARG A 111 21.78 2.38 -24.92
N THR A 112 21.78 3.65 -24.52
CA THR A 112 22.56 4.70 -25.17
C THR A 112 24.08 4.46 -25.02
N THR A 113 24.54 4.06 -23.84
CA THR A 113 25.95 3.71 -23.62
C THR A 113 26.38 2.41 -24.28
N ALA A 114 25.44 1.51 -24.59
CA ALA A 114 25.73 0.24 -25.24
C ALA A 114 25.72 0.31 -26.78
N ILE A 115 25.50 1.49 -27.39
CA ILE A 115 25.72 1.66 -28.83
C ILE A 115 27.22 1.47 -29.09
N PRO A 116 27.63 0.41 -29.82
CA PRO A 116 29.04 0.13 -30.01
C PRO A 116 29.65 1.13 -30.98
N VAL A 117 30.91 1.47 -30.74
CA VAL A 117 31.85 2.23 -31.60
C VAL A 117 32.13 1.48 -32.94
N ALA A 118 31.24 0.61 -33.40
CA ALA A 118 31.39 -0.24 -34.57
C ALA A 118 31.10 0.48 -35.91
N ALA A 119 31.33 1.79 -35.97
CA ALA A 119 31.18 2.59 -37.19
C ALA A 119 32.36 3.57 -37.35
N SER A 120 33.60 3.08 -37.24
CA SER A 120 34.77 3.81 -37.72
C SER A 120 35.82 2.83 -38.23
N GLY A 121 35.59 2.31 -39.43
CA GLY A 121 36.50 1.41 -40.12
C GLY A 121 36.44 1.61 -41.62
N ARG A 122 36.64 2.85 -42.10
CA ARG A 122 36.96 3.08 -43.51
C ARG A 122 38.44 2.77 -43.71
N VAL A 123 38.74 1.62 -44.31
CA VAL A 123 40.07 1.32 -44.86
C VAL A 123 40.20 2.03 -46.21
N PRO A 124 41.18 2.92 -46.44
CA PRO A 124 41.44 3.45 -47.76
C PRO A 124 42.09 2.35 -48.61
N ILE A 125 41.42 1.95 -49.68
CA ILE A 125 41.96 1.05 -50.71
C ILE A 125 43.03 1.84 -51.47
N ALA A 126 44.30 1.49 -51.28
CA ALA A 126 45.39 2.00 -52.11
C ALA A 126 45.32 1.31 -53.48
N THR A 127 45.07 2.11 -54.51
CA THR A 127 45.25 1.74 -55.92
C THR A 127 46.72 1.74 -56.28
N THR A 128 47.21 0.61 -56.79
CA THR A 128 48.29 0.48 -57.79
C THR A 128 48.13 -0.85 -58.50
#